data_AF-A0AAV6JU31-F1
#
_entry.id   AF-A0AAV6JU31-F1
#
_cell.length_a   1.000
_cell.length_b   1.000
_cell.length_c   1.000
_cell.angle_alpha   90.00
_cell.angle_beta   90.00
_cell.angle_gamma   90.00
#
_symmetry.space_group_name_H-M   'P 1'
#
loop_
_entity.id
_entity.type
_entity.pdbx_description
1 polymer ?
#
loop_
_entity_poly.entity_id
_entity_poly.type
_entity_poly.pdbx_seq_one_letter_code
_entity_poly.pdbx_strand_id
1 'polypeptide(L)'
;MTRLFLQLAIKEIEAKGRGTTQLSNNSLRNIAAELSARTGEVITLKQCKNRYGVLKRDWQAWILLADSRRGATGLGMNPVTGTFTTPDHFWANLIAYWCYRWDPCYDMMQEDEKRFFSRKGYATQNIMAVCDFDLTFVFASTGWEGIYHDYSIFKRCVLNPRYRFPKREPGNNLPPFTPYRSFV
;
A
#
# COMPACT_ATOMS: atom_id res chain seq x y z
N MET A 1 -14.28 18.47 -20.78
CA MET A 1 -13.16 18.83 -19.88
C MET A 1 -12.05 17.78 -19.78
N THR A 2 -12.32 16.54 -19.35
CA THR A 2 -11.27 15.51 -19.14
C THR A 2 -10.41 15.19 -20.36
N ARG A 3 -11.06 14.94 -21.50
CA ARG A 3 -10.38 14.60 -22.76
C ARG A 3 -9.43 15.71 -23.19
N LEU A 4 -9.88 16.97 -23.10
CA LEU A 4 -9.09 18.14 -23.45
C LEU A 4 -7.88 18.29 -22.50
N PHE A 5 -8.10 18.12 -21.18
CA PHE A 5 -7.02 18.14 -20.19
C PHE A 5 -5.93 17.09 -20.51
N LEU A 6 -6.33 15.86 -20.83
CA LEU A 6 -5.39 14.78 -21.16
C LEU A 6 -4.59 15.07 -22.44
N GLN A 7 -5.24 15.58 -23.49
CA GLN A 7 -4.55 15.97 -24.72
C GLN A 7 -3.49 17.05 -24.49
N LEU A 8 -3.81 18.06 -23.68
CA LEU A 8 -2.87 19.12 -23.33
C LEU A 8 -1.73 18.61 -22.43
N ALA A 9 -2.04 17.69 -21.51
CA ALA A 9 -1.04 17.05 -20.67
C ALA A 9 -0.03 16.24 -21.49
N ILE A 10 -0.50 15.47 -22.47
CA ILE A 10 0.37 14.70 -23.38
C ILE A 10 1.28 15.65 -24.17
N LYS A 11 0.70 16.69 -24.78
CA LYS A 11 1.46 17.71 -25.52
C LYS A 11 2.57 18.35 -24.69
N GLU A 12 2.29 18.70 -23.42
CA GLU A 12 3.28 19.29 -22.51
C GLU A 12 4.37 18.31 -22.08
N ILE A 13 4.06 17.02 -21.96
CA ILE A 13 5.03 15.97 -21.61
C ILE A 13 5.97 15.71 -22.79
N GLU A 14 5.41 15.53 -23.98
CA GLU A 14 6.17 15.29 -25.21
C GLU A 14 7.08 16.47 -25.55
N ALA A 15 6.58 17.71 -25.43
CA ALA A 15 7.36 18.92 -25.70
C ALA A 15 8.58 19.10 -24.77
N LYS A 16 8.58 18.50 -23.58
CA LYS A 16 9.68 18.62 -22.61
C LYS A 16 10.70 17.49 -22.70
N GLY A 17 10.49 16.52 -23.60
CA GLY A 17 11.40 15.39 -23.81
C GLY A 17 11.68 14.53 -22.56
N ARG A 18 10.85 14.64 -21.51
CA ARG A 18 11.07 13.91 -20.26
C ARG A 18 10.36 12.56 -20.36
N GLY A 19 11.11 11.46 -20.22
CA GLY A 19 10.57 10.12 -19.98
C GLY A 19 9.89 9.94 -18.61
N THR A 20 9.49 11.02 -17.95
CA THR A 20 8.86 11.01 -16.63
C THR A 20 7.35 11.17 -16.77
N THR A 21 6.57 10.30 -16.13
CA THR A 21 5.10 10.34 -16.10
C THR A 21 4.52 11.44 -15.20
N GLN A 22 5.28 12.49 -14.88
CA GLN A 22 4.88 13.53 -13.93
C GLN A 22 4.81 14.92 -14.56
N LEU A 23 3.64 15.55 -14.48
CA LEU A 23 3.46 16.96 -14.84
C LEU A 23 4.07 17.89 -13.78
N SER A 24 4.90 18.84 -14.23
CA SER A 24 5.42 19.90 -13.37
C SER A 24 4.35 20.98 -13.10
N ASN A 25 4.54 21.77 -12.04
CA ASN A 25 3.67 22.93 -11.77
C ASN A 25 3.63 23.90 -12.96
N ASN A 26 4.72 24.04 -13.71
CA ASN A 26 4.76 24.89 -14.89
C ASN A 26 3.89 24.34 -16.02
N SER A 27 3.96 23.03 -16.28
CA SER A 27 3.07 22.35 -17.23
C SER A 27 1.61 22.55 -16.84
N LEU A 28 1.27 22.39 -15.55
CA LEU A 28 -0.11 22.57 -15.08
C LEU A 28 -0.62 24.02 -15.21
N ARG A 29 0.27 25.03 -15.11
CA ARG A 29 -0.09 26.43 -15.38
C ARG A 29 -0.36 26.66 -16.86
N ASN A 30 0.48 26.14 -17.75
CA ASN A 30 0.26 26.23 -19.20
C ASN A 30 -1.05 25.56 -19.61
N ILE A 31 -1.31 24.36 -19.07
CA ILE A 31 -2.57 23.64 -19.29
C ILE A 31 -3.76 24.45 -18.78
N ALA A 32 -3.66 25.08 -17.60
CA ALA A 32 -4.73 25.92 -17.07
C ALA A 32 -5.04 27.13 -17.96
N ALA A 33 -4.01 27.81 -18.47
CA ALA A 33 -4.16 28.95 -19.38
C ALA A 33 -4.82 28.53 -20.70
N GLU A 34 -4.34 27.44 -21.32
CA GLU A 34 -4.87 26.92 -22.58
C GLU A 34 -6.30 26.38 -22.42
N LEU A 35 -6.61 25.74 -21.29
CA LEU A 35 -7.97 25.32 -20.99
C LEU A 35 -8.89 26.52 -20.84
N SER A 36 -8.47 27.55 -20.12
CA SER A 36 -9.27 28.76 -19.94
C SER A 36 -9.58 29.45 -21.27
N ALA A 37 -8.60 29.52 -22.16
CA ALA A 37 -8.77 30.08 -23.49
C ALA A 37 -9.78 29.29 -24.35
N ARG A 38 -9.81 27.95 -24.22
CA ARG A 38 -10.69 27.09 -25.01
C ARG A 38 -12.10 26.96 -24.46
N THR A 39 -12.27 27.05 -23.14
CA THR A 39 -13.58 26.88 -22.49
C THR A 39 -14.28 28.20 -22.22
N GLY A 40 -13.54 29.31 -22.24
CA GLY A 40 -14.04 30.62 -21.81
C GLY A 40 -14.19 30.76 -20.29
N GLU A 41 -13.83 29.73 -19.52
CA GLU A 41 -13.90 29.72 -18.06
C GLU A 41 -12.52 29.96 -17.45
N VAL A 42 -12.43 30.75 -16.38
CA VAL A 42 -11.15 30.94 -15.68
C VAL A 42 -10.80 29.67 -14.89
N ILE A 43 -9.84 28.90 -15.39
CA ILE A 43 -9.35 27.68 -14.78
C ILE A 43 -8.05 27.95 -14.03
N THR A 44 -8.04 27.62 -12.75
CA THR A 44 -6.91 27.83 -11.85
C THR A 44 -5.93 26.65 -11.85
N LEU A 45 -4.69 26.91 -11.46
CA LEU A 45 -3.69 25.86 -11.22
C LEU A 45 -4.17 24.83 -10.19
N LYS A 46 -4.90 25.25 -9.15
CA LYS A 46 -5.43 24.36 -8.11
C LYS A 46 -6.43 23.36 -8.69
N GLN A 47 -7.33 23.82 -9.55
CA GLN A 47 -8.28 22.95 -10.24
C GLN A 47 -7.55 21.94 -11.14
N CYS A 48 -6.54 22.38 -11.89
CA CYS A 48 -5.72 21.49 -12.71
C CYS A 48 -4.95 20.44 -11.87
N LYS A 49 -4.37 20.84 -10.73
CA LYS A 49 -3.71 19.91 -9.78
C LYS A 49 -4.68 18.88 -9.23
N ASN A 50 -5.84 19.32 -8.78
CA ASN A 50 -6.87 18.43 -8.24
C ASN A 50 -7.34 17.45 -9.32
N ARG A 51 -7.60 17.94 -10.54
CA ARG A 51 -8.01 17.11 -11.67
C ARG A 51 -6.94 16.09 -12.05
N TYR A 52 -5.68 16.51 -12.13
CA TYR A 52 -4.56 15.61 -12.38
C TYR A 52 -4.45 14.53 -11.29
N GLY A 53 -4.63 14.91 -10.02
CA GLY A 53 -4.65 13.98 -8.89
C GLY A 53 -5.75 12.93 -9.02
N VAL A 54 -6.97 13.33 -9.39
CA VAL A 54 -8.09 12.40 -9.67
C VAL A 54 -7.71 11.44 -10.79
N LEU A 55 -7.28 11.96 -11.94
CA LEU A 55 -6.95 11.13 -13.11
C LEU A 55 -5.79 10.17 -12.84
N LYS A 56 -4.81 10.59 -12.03
CA LYS A 56 -3.71 9.73 -11.61
C LYS A 56 -4.21 8.59 -10.72
N ARG A 57 -5.17 8.84 -9.83
CA ARG A 57 -5.81 7.78 -9.02
C ARG A 57 -6.59 6.81 -9.90
N ASP A 58 -7.39 7.33 -10.83
CA ASP A 58 -8.15 6.50 -11.78
C ASP A 58 -7.22 5.61 -12.61
N TRP A 59 -6.09 6.15 -13.09
CA TRP A 59 -5.08 5.39 -13.82
C TRP A 59 -4.39 4.33 -12.94
N GLN A 60 -4.07 4.64 -11.69
CA GLN A 60 -3.52 3.66 -10.75
C GLN A 60 -4.51 2.53 -10.48
N ALA A 61 -5.81 2.84 -10.40
CA ALA A 61 -6.88 1.85 -10.30
C ALA A 61 -6.96 0.95 -11.51
N TRP A 62 -6.89 1.55 -12.69
CA TRP A 62 -6.82 0.81 -13.94
C TRP A 62 -5.61 -0.14 -14.02
N ILE A 63 -4.41 0.30 -13.61
CA ILE A 63 -3.21 -0.55 -13.62
C ILE A 63 -3.39 -1.79 -12.74
N LEU A 64 -3.99 -1.69 -11.55
CA LEU A 64 -4.23 -2.88 -10.72
C LEU A 64 -5.31 -3.82 -11.29
N LEU A 65 -6.15 -3.36 -12.20
CA LEU A 65 -7.17 -4.19 -12.85
C LEU A 65 -6.67 -4.82 -14.15
N ALA A 66 -5.97 -4.03 -14.97
CA ALA A 66 -5.66 -4.37 -16.35
C ALA A 66 -4.20 -4.80 -16.58
N ASP A 67 -3.28 -4.55 -15.63
CA ASP A 67 -1.89 -5.01 -15.76
C ASP A 67 -1.78 -6.49 -15.41
N SER A 68 -1.57 -7.35 -16.41
CA SER A 68 -1.39 -8.79 -16.21
C SER A 68 -0.17 -9.16 -15.35
N ARG A 69 0.78 -8.24 -15.13
CA ARG A 69 1.99 -8.47 -14.32
C ARG A 69 1.83 -8.01 -12.86
N ARG A 70 0.89 -7.11 -12.57
CA ARG A 70 0.74 -6.47 -11.25
C ARG A 70 -0.71 -6.44 -10.73
N GLY A 71 -1.66 -6.78 -11.56
CA GLY A 71 -3.08 -6.70 -11.30
C GLY A 71 -3.71 -8.02 -10.85
N ALA A 72 -4.99 -7.96 -10.54
CA ALA A 72 -5.77 -9.11 -10.11
C ALA A 72 -5.85 -10.16 -11.22
N THR A 73 -5.24 -11.32 -10.99
CA THR A 73 -5.30 -12.47 -11.90
C THR A 73 -6.63 -13.22 -11.74
N GLY A 74 -7.16 -13.77 -12.84
CA GLY A 74 -8.41 -14.55 -12.81
C GLY A 74 -9.71 -13.73 -12.92
N LEU A 75 -9.63 -12.42 -13.18
CA LEU A 75 -10.82 -11.64 -13.54
C LEU A 75 -11.17 -11.94 -15.00
N GLY A 76 -12.31 -12.59 -15.22
CA GLY A 76 -12.85 -12.75 -16.57
C GLY A 76 -13.09 -11.38 -17.20
N MET A 77 -12.71 -11.21 -18.46
CA MET A 77 -13.15 -10.08 -19.28
C MET A 77 -14.17 -10.61 -20.29
N ASN A 78 -15.28 -9.91 -20.43
CA ASN A 78 -16.20 -10.16 -21.53
C ASN A 78 -15.54 -9.64 -22.83
N PRO A 79 -15.27 -10.51 -23.82
CA PRO A 79 -14.55 -10.12 -25.03
C PRO A 79 -15.38 -9.24 -25.97
N VAL A 80 -16.71 -9.20 -25.81
CA VAL A 80 -17.62 -8.42 -26.65
C VAL A 80 -17.77 -7.00 -26.11
N THR A 81 -17.91 -6.85 -24.78
CA THR A 81 -18.12 -5.54 -24.14
C THR A 81 -16.83 -4.91 -23.63
N GLY A 82 -15.74 -5.69 -23.51
CA GLY A 82 -14.48 -5.23 -22.91
C GLY A 82 -14.57 -4.95 -21.40
N THR A 83 -15.63 -5.41 -20.73
CA THR A 83 -15.87 -5.18 -19.30
C THR A 83 -15.39 -6.37 -18.46
N PHE A 84 -14.90 -6.11 -17.25
CA PHE A 84 -14.61 -7.16 -16.28
C PHE A 84 -15.92 -7.83 -15.82
N THR A 85 -16.00 -9.15 -15.92
CA THR A 85 -17.13 -9.97 -15.44
C THR A 85 -16.88 -10.42 -14.01
N THR A 86 -16.71 -9.45 -13.11
CA THR A 86 -16.45 -9.71 -11.69
C THR A 86 -17.72 -9.49 -10.86
N PRO A 87 -17.96 -10.28 -9.81
CA PRO A 87 -19.12 -10.09 -8.95
C PRO A 87 -19.14 -8.73 -8.25
N ASP A 88 -20.32 -8.23 -7.89
CA ASP A 88 -20.48 -6.93 -7.21
C ASP A 88 -19.67 -6.80 -5.91
N HIS A 89 -19.53 -7.89 -5.15
CA HIS A 89 -18.71 -7.89 -3.93
C HIS A 89 -17.22 -7.64 -4.22
N PHE A 90 -16.73 -8.05 -5.39
CA PHE A 90 -15.36 -7.76 -5.81
C PHE A 90 -15.19 -6.25 -6.04
N TRP A 91 -16.13 -5.61 -6.72
CA TRP A 91 -16.13 -4.16 -6.93
C TRP A 91 -16.25 -3.38 -5.62
N ALA A 92 -17.12 -3.83 -4.72
CA ALA A 92 -17.26 -3.23 -3.39
C ALA A 92 -15.96 -3.31 -2.59
N ASN A 93 -15.31 -4.48 -2.59
CA ASN A 93 -14.02 -4.68 -1.93
C ASN A 93 -12.89 -3.85 -2.57
N LEU A 94 -12.91 -3.74 -3.90
CA LEU A 94 -11.95 -2.93 -4.63
C LEU A 94 -12.13 -1.45 -4.28
N ILE A 95 -13.35 -0.92 -4.37
CA ILE A 95 -13.69 0.46 -4.00
C ILE A 95 -13.32 0.72 -2.54
N ALA A 96 -13.65 -0.19 -1.63
CA ALA A 96 -13.25 -0.11 -0.23
C ALA A 96 -11.73 -0.07 -0.10
N TYR A 97 -10.99 -0.97 -0.75
CA TYR A 97 -9.53 -0.96 -0.77
C TYR A 97 -8.95 0.37 -1.28
N TRP A 98 -9.54 0.96 -2.32
CA TRP A 98 -9.13 2.27 -2.85
C TRP A 98 -9.44 3.42 -1.91
N CYS A 99 -10.61 3.40 -1.26
CA CYS A 99 -10.98 4.29 -0.18
C CYS A 99 -9.96 4.12 0.94
N TYR A 100 -9.85 2.96 1.59
CA TYR A 100 -8.93 2.70 2.71
C TYR A 100 -7.46 3.05 2.43
N ARG A 101 -6.96 2.83 1.22
CA ARG A 101 -5.57 3.18 0.87
C ARG A 101 -5.32 4.70 0.82
N TRP A 102 -6.37 5.51 0.68
CA TRP A 102 -6.27 6.96 0.40
C TRP A 102 -7.35 7.84 1.08
N ASP A 103 -8.12 7.31 2.02
CA ASP A 103 -9.17 8.02 2.77
C ASP A 103 -8.52 8.87 3.88
N PRO A 104 -8.89 10.16 4.02
CA PRO A 104 -8.61 10.93 5.23
C PRO A 104 -9.12 10.25 6.52
N CYS A 105 -10.06 9.30 6.43
CA CYS A 105 -10.49 8.51 7.57
C CYS A 105 -9.40 7.57 8.15
N TYR A 106 -8.29 7.33 7.45
CA TYR A 106 -7.07 6.75 8.05
C TYR A 106 -6.54 7.62 9.20
N ASP A 107 -6.78 8.94 9.18
CA ASP A 107 -6.47 9.82 10.31
C ASP A 107 -7.48 9.70 11.47
N MET A 108 -8.68 9.17 11.24
CA MET A 108 -9.78 9.11 12.21
C MET A 108 -9.95 7.76 12.95
N MET A 109 -9.15 6.73 12.65
CA MET A 109 -9.07 5.53 13.50
C MET A 109 -8.25 5.82 14.76
N GLN A 110 -8.57 5.20 15.90
CA GLN A 110 -7.78 5.38 17.13
C GLN A 110 -6.32 4.95 16.87
N GLU A 111 -5.35 5.67 17.44
CA GLU A 111 -3.90 5.45 17.22
C GLU A 111 -3.46 3.99 17.44
N ASP A 112 -4.17 3.27 18.31
CA ASP A 112 -3.93 1.86 18.62
C ASP A 112 -4.28 0.90 17.46
N GLU A 113 -5.28 1.22 16.61
CA GLU A 113 -5.61 0.40 15.44
C GLU A 113 -4.60 0.61 14.30
N LYS A 114 -4.09 1.83 14.10
CA LYS A 114 -3.15 2.15 13.00
C LYS A 114 -1.81 1.45 13.13
N ARG A 115 -1.42 1.08 14.36
CA ARG A 115 -0.13 0.44 14.69
C ARG A 115 0.04 -0.95 14.06
N PHE A 116 -1.05 -1.61 13.70
CA PHE A 116 -1.04 -2.96 13.16
C PHE A 116 -1.45 -3.02 11.69
N PHE A 117 -1.24 -1.98 10.86
CA PHE A 117 -1.55 -2.05 9.43
C PHE A 117 -0.31 -2.29 8.56
N SER A 118 -0.44 -3.21 7.61
CA SER A 118 0.56 -3.45 6.57
C SER A 118 0.58 -2.31 5.53
N ARG A 119 1.69 -2.24 4.78
CA ARG A 119 1.81 -1.39 3.56
C ARG A 119 0.71 -1.64 2.50
N LYS A 120 -0.05 -2.74 2.63
CA LYS A 120 -1.15 -3.12 1.74
C LYS A 120 -2.53 -2.80 2.32
N GLY A 121 -2.63 -2.16 3.49
CA GLY A 121 -3.90 -1.72 4.08
C GLY A 121 -4.69 -2.80 4.82
N TYR A 122 -4.10 -3.98 5.02
CA TYR A 122 -4.67 -5.02 5.89
C TYR A 122 -4.13 -4.88 7.31
N ALA A 123 -4.98 -5.12 8.31
CA ALA A 123 -4.54 -5.32 9.68
C ALA A 123 -3.65 -6.57 9.76
N THR A 124 -2.37 -6.38 10.06
CA THR A 124 -1.34 -7.41 10.22
C THR A 124 -0.53 -7.14 11.48
N GLN A 125 -0.41 -8.14 12.34
CA GLN A 125 0.50 -8.08 13.49
C GLN A 125 1.82 -8.76 13.12
N ASN A 126 2.94 -8.07 13.34
CA ASN A 126 4.25 -8.71 13.18
C ASN A 126 4.47 -9.71 14.32
N ILE A 127 4.87 -10.93 13.95
CA ILE A 127 5.15 -12.02 14.88
C ILE A 127 6.56 -12.53 14.59
N MET A 128 7.43 -12.53 15.59
CA MET A 128 8.70 -13.26 15.53
C MET A 128 8.50 -14.61 16.22
N ALA A 129 8.71 -15.69 15.49
CA ALA A 129 8.68 -17.04 16.02
C ALA A 129 10.08 -17.69 15.88
N VAL A 130 10.51 -18.40 16.90
CA VAL A 130 11.74 -19.22 16.89
C VAL A 130 11.30 -20.66 17.11
N CYS A 131 11.81 -21.55 16.26
CA CYS A 131 11.59 -22.98 16.36
C CYS A 131 12.91 -23.73 16.54
N ASP A 132 12.84 -24.94 17.07
CA ASP A 132 13.94 -25.89 17.02
C ASP A 132 14.03 -26.59 15.64
N PHE A 133 14.94 -27.56 15.52
CA PHE A 133 15.15 -28.33 14.29
C PHE A 133 13.93 -29.18 13.89
N ASP A 134 13.06 -29.49 14.83
CA ASP A 134 11.84 -30.27 14.61
C ASP A 134 10.63 -29.35 14.29
N LEU A 135 10.88 -28.06 14.02
CA LEU A 135 9.85 -27.02 13.79
C LEU A 135 8.90 -26.81 14.98
N THR A 136 9.32 -27.19 16.18
CA THR A 136 8.57 -26.91 17.40
C THR A 136 8.86 -25.48 17.86
N PHE A 137 7.80 -24.67 18.03
CA PHE A 137 7.95 -23.30 18.51
C PHE A 137 8.51 -23.28 19.93
N VAL A 138 9.71 -22.71 20.09
CA VAL A 138 10.38 -22.52 21.38
C VAL A 138 10.18 -21.10 21.91
N PHE A 139 9.84 -20.15 21.04
CA PHE A 139 9.57 -18.76 21.40
C PHE A 139 8.67 -18.11 20.36
N ALA A 140 7.72 -17.28 20.81
CA ALA A 140 6.94 -16.41 19.94
C ALA A 140 6.77 -15.03 20.58
N SER A 141 6.92 -13.98 19.79
CA SER A 141 6.68 -12.61 20.21
C SER A 141 5.80 -11.90 19.19
N THR A 142 4.61 -11.51 19.64
CA THR A 142 3.60 -10.81 18.85
C THR A 142 3.55 -9.34 19.25
N GLY A 143 2.78 -8.52 18.52
CA GLY A 143 2.47 -7.16 18.95
C GLY A 143 3.47 -6.08 18.54
N TRP A 144 4.36 -6.35 17.58
CA TRP A 144 5.31 -5.35 17.11
C TRP A 144 4.67 -4.40 16.09
N GLU A 145 4.51 -3.15 16.50
CA GLU A 145 3.83 -2.10 15.76
C GLU A 145 4.66 -1.55 14.59
N GLY A 146 4.09 -1.41 13.40
CA GLY A 146 4.76 -0.78 12.25
C GLY A 146 5.75 -1.65 11.47
N ILE A 147 6.73 -1.03 10.79
CA ILE A 147 7.71 -1.72 9.94
C ILE A 147 8.94 -2.05 10.80
N TYR A 148 8.94 -3.21 11.44
CA TYR A 148 10.10 -3.73 12.18
C TYR A 148 10.88 -4.73 11.35
N HIS A 149 12.21 -4.66 11.45
CA HIS A 149 13.09 -5.72 10.96
C HIS A 149 13.15 -6.85 11.99
N ASP A 150 13.15 -8.10 11.53
CA ASP A 150 13.22 -9.30 12.38
C ASP A 150 14.40 -9.24 13.37
N TYR A 151 15.55 -8.74 12.92
CA TYR A 151 16.72 -8.54 13.77
C TYR A 151 16.49 -7.55 14.92
N SER A 152 15.72 -6.48 14.67
CA SER A 152 15.42 -5.47 15.70
C SER A 152 14.51 -6.05 16.79
N ILE A 153 13.55 -6.88 16.39
CA ILE A 153 12.66 -7.62 17.31
C ILE A 153 13.51 -8.62 18.12
N PHE A 154 14.33 -9.42 17.43
CA PHE A 154 15.22 -10.39 18.05
C PHE A 154 16.12 -9.76 19.12
N LYS A 155 16.85 -8.70 18.75
CA LYS A 155 17.74 -7.97 19.67
C LYS A 155 17.00 -7.48 20.91
N ARG A 156 15.76 -6.99 20.76
CA ARG A 156 14.96 -6.49 21.87
C ARG A 156 14.46 -7.62 22.78
N CYS A 157 14.03 -8.74 22.22
CA CYS A 157 13.66 -9.93 22.99
C CYS A 157 14.85 -10.49 23.78
N VAL A 158 16.04 -10.54 23.19
CA VAL A 158 17.26 -11.06 23.84
C VAL A 158 17.76 -10.14 24.95
N LEU A 159 17.73 -8.82 24.74
CA LEU A 159 18.27 -7.84 25.68
C LEU A 159 17.34 -7.53 26.85
N ASN A 160 16.02 -7.70 26.68
CA ASN A 160 15.06 -7.37 27.71
C ASN A 160 14.51 -8.64 28.41
N PRO A 161 14.84 -8.87 29.69
CA PRO A 161 14.41 -10.04 30.45
C PRO A 161 12.89 -10.25 30.50
N ARG A 162 12.10 -9.18 30.29
CA ARG A 162 10.63 -9.23 30.26
C ARG A 162 10.11 -10.20 29.20
N TYR A 163 10.80 -10.33 28.07
CA TYR A 163 10.38 -11.23 27.00
C TYR A 163 10.78 -12.68 27.26
N ARG A 164 11.58 -12.97 28.31
CA ARG A 164 12.00 -14.33 28.68
C ARG A 164 12.56 -15.13 27.50
N PHE A 165 13.31 -14.47 26.62
CA PHE A 165 13.91 -15.12 25.47
C PHE A 165 14.84 -16.25 25.94
N PRO A 166 14.72 -17.48 25.38
CA PRO A 166 15.49 -18.63 25.84
C PRO A 166 16.98 -18.39 25.58
N LYS A 167 17.77 -18.44 26.66
CA LYS A 167 19.23 -18.34 26.62
C LYS A 167 19.83 -19.67 27.03
N ARG A 168 20.93 -20.04 26.40
CA ARG A 168 21.69 -21.21 26.82
C ARG A 168 22.26 -20.95 28.21
N GLU A 169 22.00 -21.83 29.16
CA GLU A 169 22.70 -21.79 30.45
C GLU A 169 24.17 -22.17 30.23
N PRO A 170 25.12 -21.38 30.76
CA PRO A 170 26.53 -21.70 30.63
C PRO A 170 26.84 -22.92 31.50
N GLY A 171 27.09 -24.08 30.86
CA GLY A 171 27.60 -25.28 31.53
C GLY A 171 26.98 -26.61 31.13
N ASN A 172 25.82 -26.63 30.45
CA ASN A 172 25.13 -27.88 30.15
C ASN A 172 25.33 -28.35 28.69
N ASN A 173 25.83 -29.58 28.54
CA ASN A 173 25.61 -30.41 27.34
C ASN A 173 24.15 -30.92 27.42
N LEU A 174 23.30 -30.47 26.49
CA LEU A 174 21.82 -30.47 26.53
C LEU A 174 21.13 -31.84 26.77
N PRO A 175 19.94 -31.82 27.40
CA PRO A 175 18.73 -32.48 26.88
C PRO A 175 17.73 -31.43 26.32
N PRO A 176 16.70 -31.85 25.55
CA PRO A 176 16.01 -31.00 24.56
C PRO A 176 15.27 -29.83 25.19
N PHE A 177 15.17 -28.75 24.42
CA PHE A 177 14.35 -27.58 24.73
C PHE A 177 12.95 -28.05 25.15
N THR A 178 12.63 -27.94 26.43
CA THR A 178 11.28 -28.22 26.90
C THR A 178 10.34 -27.20 26.27
N PRO A 179 9.29 -27.61 25.55
CA PRO A 179 8.37 -26.68 24.90
C PRO A 179 7.68 -25.83 25.96
N TYR A 180 7.89 -24.51 25.90
CA TYR A 180 7.29 -23.60 26.86
C TYR A 180 5.80 -23.44 26.57
N ARG A 181 4.98 -23.73 27.59
CA ARG A 181 3.55 -23.39 27.66
C ARG A 181 3.40 -21.91 28.04
N SER A 182 2.38 -21.30 27.44
CA SER A 182 1.77 -19.98 27.70
C SER A 182 2.33 -18.80 26.90
N PHE A 183 1.51 -18.36 25.93
CA PHE A 183 1.53 -17.04 25.33
C PHE A 183 0.94 -16.04 26.34
N VAL A 184 1.62 -14.90 26.54
CA VAL A 184 1.03 -13.69 27.15
C VAL A 184 0.75 -12.72 26.02
#